data_AF-A0A0Q4N368-F1
#
_entry.id   AF-A0A0Q4N368-F1
#
_cell.length_a   1.000
_cell.length_b   1.000
_cell.length_c   1.000
_cell.angle_alpha   90.00
_cell.angle_beta   90.00
_cell.angle_gamma   90.00
#
_symmetry.space_group_name_H-M   'P 1'
#
loop_
_entity.id
_entity.type
_entity.pdbx_description
1 polymer ?
#
loop_
_entity_poly.entity_id
_entity_poly.type
_entity_poly.pdbx_seq_one_letter_code
_entity_poly.pdbx_strand_id
1 'polypeptide(L)'
;MDSISAAPTLFSPEAVAEFWGSMQPDARACILMFEKKETFTYNFKELPELFIRMAHALPRVAQLPIDEKSQDVLVKLIPLLVSMPFGTCVFAIHWLNHQAGDSPIGWGTLCYLEATNITNNVIDHPHYDLAKQLVERIATMMRVRKVIGMHSQWPLKSN
;
A
#
# COMPACT_ATOMS: atom_id res chain seq x y z
N MET A 1 -17.57 -19.65 7.94
CA MET A 1 -16.12 -19.71 8.19
C MET A 1 -15.52 -20.39 6.98
N ASP A 2 -15.15 -19.63 5.95
CA ASP A 2 -14.60 -20.21 4.73
C ASP A 2 -13.41 -19.38 4.23
N SER A 3 -12.30 -20.09 4.09
CA SER A 3 -11.10 -19.86 3.26
C SER A 3 -10.50 -18.45 3.18
N ILE A 4 -9.44 -18.19 3.96
CA ILE A 4 -8.41 -17.22 3.56
C ILE A 4 -7.16 -17.99 3.16
N SER A 5 -7.30 -18.75 2.07
CA SER A 5 -6.19 -18.97 1.15
C SER A 5 -6.17 -17.76 0.22
N ALA A 6 -5.65 -16.62 0.69
CA ALA A 6 -5.19 -15.61 -0.25
C ALA A 6 -4.01 -16.24 -0.99
N ALA A 7 -4.32 -16.77 -2.16
CA ALA A 7 -3.44 -17.51 -3.03
C ALA A 7 -2.21 -16.65 -3.41
N PRO A 8 -1.12 -17.27 -3.89
CA PRO A 8 0.09 -16.59 -4.40
C PRO A 8 -0.16 -15.49 -5.46
N THR A 9 -1.40 -15.27 -5.84
CA THR A 9 -1.90 -14.31 -6.83
C THR A 9 -2.36 -12.97 -6.25
N LEU A 10 -2.29 -12.74 -4.92
CA LEU A 10 -2.78 -11.47 -4.34
C LEU A 10 -2.22 -10.23 -5.06
N PHE A 11 -0.93 -10.23 -5.41
CA PHE A 11 -0.28 -9.15 -6.17
C PHE A 11 0.03 -9.51 -7.62
N SER A 12 -0.69 -10.48 -8.18
CA SER A 12 -0.59 -10.79 -9.60
C SER A 12 -1.01 -9.57 -10.45
N PRO A 13 -0.47 -9.43 -11.67
CA PRO A 13 -0.92 -8.39 -12.60
C PRO A 13 -2.44 -8.38 -12.79
N GLU A 14 -3.07 -9.55 -12.80
CA GLU A 14 -4.52 -9.72 -12.95
C GLU A 14 -5.28 -9.16 -11.73
N ALA A 15 -4.85 -9.49 -10.51
CA ALA A 15 -5.49 -8.99 -9.28
C ALA A 15 -5.35 -7.46 -9.16
N VAL A 16 -4.18 -6.93 -9.49
CA VAL A 16 -3.94 -5.47 -9.52
C VAL A 16 -4.83 -4.81 -10.57
N ALA A 17 -4.93 -5.39 -11.77
CA ALA A 17 -5.78 -4.88 -12.84
C ALA A 17 -7.27 -4.91 -12.46
N GLU A 18 -7.73 -5.96 -11.79
CA GLU A 18 -9.11 -6.08 -11.29
C GLU A 18 -9.42 -4.99 -10.25
N PHE A 19 -8.55 -4.82 -9.26
CA PHE A 19 -8.68 -3.77 -8.24
C PHE A 19 -8.84 -2.39 -8.89
N TRP A 20 -7.95 -2.05 -9.83
CA TRP A 20 -8.00 -0.78 -10.54
C TRP A 20 -9.13 -0.68 -11.56
N GLY A 21 -9.62 -1.81 -12.08
CA GLY A 21 -10.68 -1.87 -13.09
C GLY A 21 -11.98 -1.18 -12.65
N SER A 22 -12.24 -1.18 -11.35
CA SER A 22 -13.41 -0.51 -10.73
C SER A 22 -13.26 1.02 -10.60
N MET A 23 -12.05 1.55 -10.82
CA MET A 23 -11.72 2.96 -10.64
C MET A 23 -11.94 3.78 -11.92
N GLN A 24 -12.24 5.07 -11.74
CA GLN A 24 -12.42 6.01 -12.86
C GLN A 24 -11.18 6.00 -13.79
N PRO A 25 -11.34 6.11 -15.12
CA PRO A 25 -10.23 6.10 -16.07
C PRO A 25 -9.12 7.11 -15.73
N ASP A 26 -9.50 8.32 -15.32
CA ASP A 26 -8.55 9.39 -14.99
C ASP A 26 -7.68 9.04 -13.77
N ALA A 27 -8.26 8.36 -12.77
CA ALA A 27 -7.52 7.87 -11.61
C ALA A 27 -6.42 6.88 -12.02
N ARG A 28 -6.77 5.94 -12.88
CA ARG A 28 -5.85 4.93 -13.40
C ARG A 28 -4.74 5.58 -14.22
N ALA A 29 -5.10 6.49 -15.12
CA ALA A 29 -4.14 7.21 -15.94
C ALA A 29 -3.14 8.00 -15.08
N CYS A 30 -3.62 8.65 -14.01
CA CYS A 30 -2.78 9.38 -13.07
C CYS A 30 -1.76 8.46 -12.38
N ILE A 31 -2.19 7.32 -11.86
CA ILE A 31 -1.28 6.33 -11.23
C ILE A 31 -0.23 5.82 -12.22
N LEU A 32 -0.63 5.47 -13.44
CA LEU A 32 0.31 5.01 -14.46
C LEU A 32 1.34 6.10 -14.81
N MET A 33 0.98 7.38 -14.76
CA MET A 33 1.94 8.47 -14.95
C MET A 33 2.96 8.55 -13.81
N PHE A 34 2.53 8.33 -12.57
CA PHE A 34 3.44 8.26 -11.42
C PHE A 34 4.39 7.07 -11.54
N GLU A 35 3.86 5.87 -11.77
CA GLU A 35 4.67 4.64 -11.85
C GLU A 35 5.71 4.70 -12.97
N LYS A 36 5.40 5.34 -14.11
CA LYS A 36 6.39 5.56 -15.20
C LYS A 36 7.63 6.35 -14.76
N LYS A 37 7.55 7.10 -13.66
CA LYS A 37 8.66 7.88 -13.10
C LYS A 37 9.32 7.19 -11.91
N GLU A 38 8.76 6.10 -11.41
CA GLU A 38 9.34 5.30 -10.32
C GLU A 38 10.39 4.34 -10.87
N THR A 39 11.66 4.73 -10.78
CA THR A 39 12.80 3.90 -11.23
C THR A 39 13.42 3.07 -10.09
N PHE A 40 12.92 3.25 -8.87
CA PHE A 40 13.42 2.63 -7.64
C PHE A 40 12.55 1.47 -7.15
N THR A 41 11.42 1.20 -7.81
CA THR A 41 10.50 0.11 -7.48
C THR A 41 10.79 -1.10 -8.35
N TYR A 42 10.39 -2.28 -7.89
CA TYR A 42 10.41 -3.51 -8.68
C TYR A 42 9.00 -3.81 -9.13
N ASN A 43 8.79 -4.24 -10.36
CA ASN A 43 7.50 -4.76 -10.80
C ASN A 43 7.47 -6.30 -10.76
N PHE A 44 6.27 -6.89 -10.88
CA PHE A 44 6.08 -8.33 -10.80
C PHE A 44 6.91 -9.12 -11.83
N LYS A 45 7.16 -8.55 -13.02
CA LYS A 45 7.97 -9.20 -14.06
C LYS A 45 9.47 -9.16 -13.74
N GLU A 46 9.92 -8.15 -13.01
CA GLU A 46 11.33 -7.99 -12.62
C GLU A 46 11.70 -8.86 -11.41
N LEU A 47 10.82 -8.94 -10.41
CA LEU A 47 11.09 -9.68 -9.16
C LEU A 47 9.83 -10.40 -8.63
N PRO A 48 9.29 -11.41 -9.34
CA PRO A 48 8.03 -12.06 -8.98
C PRO A 48 8.04 -12.69 -7.57
N GLU A 49 9.20 -13.18 -7.14
CA GLU A 49 9.40 -13.81 -5.85
C GLU A 49 9.10 -12.89 -4.67
N LEU A 50 9.41 -11.59 -4.78
CA LEU A 50 9.08 -10.60 -3.77
C LEU A 50 7.56 -10.53 -3.58
N PHE A 51 6.82 -10.39 -4.67
CA PHE A 51 5.37 -10.27 -4.67
C PHE A 51 4.68 -11.54 -4.17
N ILE A 52 5.16 -12.71 -4.58
CA ILE A 52 4.63 -13.99 -4.11
C ILE A 52 4.86 -14.14 -2.61
N ARG A 53 6.07 -13.85 -2.11
CA ARG A 53 6.37 -13.92 -0.68
C ARG A 53 5.52 -12.93 0.12
N MET A 54 5.32 -11.73 -0.40
CA MET A 54 4.44 -10.73 0.20
C MET A 54 2.98 -11.19 0.22
N ALA A 55 2.48 -11.76 -0.88
CA ALA A 55 1.14 -12.33 -0.98
C ALA A 55 0.90 -13.43 0.07
N HIS A 56 1.94 -14.21 0.38
CA HIS A 56 1.88 -15.20 1.46
C HIS A 56 1.99 -14.62 2.87
N ALA A 57 2.77 -13.53 3.05
CA ALA A 57 3.05 -12.97 4.36
C ALA A 57 1.93 -12.04 4.87
N LEU A 58 1.39 -11.16 4.00
CA LEU A 58 0.42 -10.14 4.41
C LEU A 58 -0.87 -10.68 5.04
N PRO A 59 -1.44 -11.82 4.60
CA PRO A 59 -2.58 -12.43 5.30
C PRO A 59 -2.31 -12.79 6.74
N ARG A 60 -1.09 -13.21 7.05
CA ARG A 60 -0.69 -13.49 8.43
C ARG A 60 -0.57 -12.19 9.23
N VAL A 61 0.00 -11.15 8.62
CA VAL A 61 0.14 -9.84 9.25
C VAL A 61 -1.22 -9.21 9.56
N ALA A 62 -2.16 -9.28 8.61
CA ALA A 62 -3.50 -8.73 8.79
C ALA A 62 -4.28 -9.38 9.94
N GLN A 63 -3.94 -10.63 10.29
CA GLN A 63 -4.56 -11.38 11.39
C GLN A 63 -3.91 -11.11 12.76
N LEU A 64 -2.77 -10.41 12.81
CA LEU A 64 -2.14 -10.06 14.07
C LEU A 64 -2.97 -9.02 14.82
N PRO A 65 -3.05 -9.10 16.16
CA PRO A 65 -3.66 -8.04 16.95
C PRO A 65 -2.85 -6.76 16.78
N ILE A 66 -3.54 -5.62 16.65
CA ILE A 66 -2.91 -4.30 16.62
C ILE A 66 -2.65 -3.89 18.08
N ASP A 67 -1.40 -3.99 18.52
CA ASP A 67 -0.94 -3.66 19.87
C ASP A 67 0.43 -2.95 19.86
N GLU A 68 0.99 -2.59 21.02
CA GLU A 68 2.30 -1.92 21.09
C GLU A 68 3.45 -2.77 20.51
N LYS A 69 3.31 -4.10 20.48
CA LYS A 69 4.31 -5.01 19.90
C LYS A 69 4.27 -5.02 18.38
N SER A 70 3.21 -4.47 17.80
CA SER A 70 3.01 -4.37 16.36
C SER A 70 3.91 -3.34 15.69
N GLN A 71 4.59 -2.47 16.46
CA GLN A 71 5.47 -1.45 15.90
C GLN A 71 6.58 -2.05 15.03
N ASP A 72 7.22 -3.14 15.45
CA ASP A 72 8.26 -3.81 14.66
C ASP A 72 7.72 -4.33 13.31
N VAL A 73 6.47 -4.81 13.30
CA VAL A 73 5.80 -5.25 12.07
C VAL A 73 5.55 -4.07 11.14
N LEU A 74 5.05 -2.94 11.67
CA LEU A 74 4.82 -1.72 10.89
C LEU A 74 6.11 -1.22 10.25
N VAL A 75 7.19 -1.16 11.02
CA VAL A 75 8.51 -0.72 10.53
C VAL A 75 9.02 -1.63 9.41
N LYS A 76 8.83 -2.94 9.53
CA LYS A 76 9.24 -3.92 8.51
C LYS A 76 8.36 -3.91 7.26
N LEU A 77 7.11 -3.47 7.36
CA LEU A 77 6.22 -3.33 6.21
C LEU A 77 6.59 -2.14 5.32
N ILE A 78 7.16 -1.07 5.87
CA ILE A 78 7.49 0.16 5.11
C ILE A 78 8.40 -0.14 3.89
N PRO A 79 9.57 -0.79 4.03
CA PRO A 79 10.42 -1.13 2.89
C PRO A 79 9.70 -1.96 1.82
N LEU A 80 8.83 -2.88 2.24
CA LEU A 80 8.08 -3.74 1.34
C LEU A 80 7.08 -2.93 0.51
N LEU A 81 6.31 -2.04 1.16
CA LEU A 81 5.36 -1.15 0.50
C LEU A 81 6.06 -0.20 -0.49
N VAL A 82 7.20 0.35 -0.10
CA VAL A 82 7.97 1.31 -0.91
C VAL A 82 8.56 0.65 -2.15
N SER A 83 9.00 -0.60 -2.03
CA SER A 83 9.63 -1.34 -3.13
C SER A 83 8.67 -1.73 -4.25
N MET A 84 7.35 -1.64 -4.03
CA MET A 84 6.33 -1.95 -5.03
C MET A 84 5.94 -0.71 -5.85
N PRO A 85 5.48 -0.87 -7.10
CA PRO A 85 4.94 0.21 -7.91
C PRO A 85 3.74 0.86 -7.20
N PHE A 86 3.54 2.15 -7.39
CA PHE A 86 2.59 2.93 -6.58
C PHE A 86 1.18 2.36 -6.55
N GLY A 87 0.66 1.91 -7.68
CA GLY A 87 -0.64 1.26 -7.77
C GLY A 87 -0.71 -0.04 -6.97
N THR A 88 0.36 -0.83 -6.97
CA THR A 88 0.42 -2.05 -6.16
C THR A 88 0.57 -1.74 -4.67
N CYS A 89 1.35 -0.70 -4.32
CA CYS A 89 1.45 -0.20 -2.94
C CYS A 89 0.09 0.27 -2.41
N VAL A 90 -0.66 1.08 -3.18
CA VAL A 90 -1.99 1.56 -2.78
C VAL A 90 -2.96 0.40 -2.63
N PHE A 91 -2.92 -0.58 -3.54
CA PHE A 91 -3.71 -1.79 -3.41
C PHE A 91 -3.37 -2.57 -2.13
N ALA A 92 -2.09 -2.76 -1.82
CA ALA A 92 -1.66 -3.43 -0.60
C ALA A 92 -2.15 -2.70 0.66
N ILE A 93 -2.05 -1.37 0.71
CA ILE A 93 -2.56 -0.54 1.81
C ILE A 93 -4.08 -0.70 1.95
N HIS A 94 -4.81 -0.63 0.85
CA HIS A 94 -6.27 -0.79 0.85
C HIS A 94 -6.67 -2.18 1.36
N TRP A 95 -6.01 -3.21 0.85
CA TRP A 95 -6.25 -4.60 1.25
C TRP A 95 -5.97 -4.80 2.74
N LEU A 96 -4.82 -4.34 3.24
CA LEU A 96 -4.47 -4.39 4.67
C LEU A 96 -5.48 -3.67 5.56
N ASN A 97 -6.03 -2.56 5.09
CA ASN A 97 -7.07 -1.84 5.81
C ASN A 97 -8.40 -2.59 5.80
N HIS A 98 -8.78 -3.18 4.67
CA HIS A 98 -10.02 -3.96 4.56
C HIS A 98 -9.99 -5.22 5.45
N GLN A 99 -8.83 -5.84 5.61
CA GLN A 99 -8.69 -7.02 6.48
C GLN A 99 -8.70 -6.71 7.98
N ALA A 100 -8.67 -5.43 8.39
CA ALA A 100 -8.66 -5.04 9.81
C ALA A 100 -10.01 -5.23 10.52
N GLY A 101 -11.04 -5.74 9.81
CA GLY A 101 -12.36 -6.04 10.36
C GLY A 101 -13.03 -4.78 10.91
N ASP A 102 -13.45 -4.84 12.18
CA ASP A 102 -14.16 -3.75 12.86
C ASP A 102 -13.22 -2.64 13.37
N SER A 103 -11.91 -2.77 13.21
CA SER A 103 -10.97 -1.72 13.63
C SER A 103 -11.16 -0.45 12.80
N PRO A 104 -11.31 0.74 13.41
CA PRO A 104 -11.42 2.00 12.68
C PRO A 104 -10.12 2.38 11.95
N ILE A 105 -8.99 1.79 12.35
CA ILE A 105 -7.68 2.04 11.75
C ILE A 105 -7.06 0.70 11.39
N GLY A 106 -6.84 0.48 10.09
CA GLY A 106 -6.20 -0.73 9.59
C GLY A 106 -4.67 -0.62 9.47
N TRP A 107 -4.06 -1.77 9.24
CA TRP A 107 -2.60 -1.93 9.13
C TRP A 107 -1.97 -1.01 8.07
N GLY A 108 -2.64 -0.79 6.95
CA GLY A 108 -2.15 0.10 5.90
C GLY A 108 -2.06 1.56 6.36
N THR A 109 -3.08 2.03 7.10
CA THR A 109 -3.07 3.37 7.70
C THR A 109 -2.01 3.48 8.79
N LEU A 110 -1.84 2.45 9.63
CA LEU A 110 -0.79 2.43 10.65
C LEU A 110 0.62 2.49 10.05
N CYS A 111 0.86 1.81 8.92
CA CYS A 111 2.14 1.90 8.22
C CYS A 111 2.45 3.33 7.77
N TYR A 112 1.44 4.05 7.27
CA TYR A 112 1.61 5.46 6.88
C TYR A 112 1.86 6.38 8.09
N LEU A 113 1.16 6.15 9.20
CA LEU A 113 1.38 6.90 10.44
C LEU A 113 2.77 6.65 11.01
N GLU A 114 3.23 5.40 11.01
CA GLU A 114 4.57 5.07 11.49
C GLU A 114 5.66 5.63 10.56
N ALA A 115 5.46 5.58 9.24
CA ALA A 115 6.36 6.24 8.30
C ALA A 115 6.45 7.76 8.58
N THR A 116 5.31 8.41 8.84
CA THR A 116 5.27 9.84 9.20
C THR A 116 5.98 10.12 10.54
N ASN A 117 5.82 9.22 11.52
CA ASN A 117 6.50 9.32 12.81
C ASN A 117 8.02 9.23 12.63
N ILE A 118 8.51 8.25 11.87
CA ILE A 118 9.93 8.09 11.55
C ILE A 118 10.46 9.36 10.87
N THR A 119 9.77 9.89 9.86
CA THR A 119 10.24 11.05 9.09
C THR A 119 10.31 12.33 9.91
N ASN A 120 9.42 12.49 10.89
CA ASN A 120 9.31 13.72 11.68
C ASN A 120 10.14 13.68 12.97
N ASN A 121 10.32 12.49 13.56
CA ASN A 121 10.83 12.36 14.93
C ASN A 121 12.10 11.51 15.04
N VAL A 122 12.46 10.70 14.05
CA VAL A 122 13.55 9.71 14.15
C VAL A 122 14.45 9.74 12.90
N ILE A 123 15.21 10.83 12.74
CA ILE A 123 16.01 11.08 11.53
C ILE A 123 17.07 10.00 11.29
N ASP A 124 17.66 9.45 12.36
CA ASP A 124 18.70 8.40 12.26
C ASP A 124 18.12 6.98 12.12
N HIS A 125 16.82 6.83 11.89
CA HIS A 125 16.20 5.52 11.75
C HIS A 125 16.72 4.78 10.49
N PRO A 126 17.01 3.46 10.55
CA PRO A 126 17.53 2.69 9.41
C PRO A 126 16.66 2.70 8.15
N HIS A 127 15.37 3.03 8.31
CA HIS A 127 14.40 3.12 7.22
C HIS A 127 13.91 4.56 6.95
N TYR A 128 14.62 5.59 7.43
CA TYR A 128 14.22 6.99 7.27
C TYR A 128 13.91 7.35 5.81
N ASP A 129 14.82 7.07 4.89
CA ASP A 129 14.63 7.40 3.47
C ASP A 129 13.44 6.66 2.84
N LEU A 130 13.23 5.41 3.22
CA LEU A 130 12.10 4.60 2.71
C LEU A 130 10.77 5.12 3.29
N ALA A 131 10.73 5.44 4.58
CA ALA A 131 9.57 6.06 5.22
C ALA A 131 9.23 7.40 4.55
N LYS A 132 10.25 8.22 4.28
CA LYS A 132 10.11 9.48 3.55
C LYS A 132 9.52 9.28 2.16
N GLN A 133 10.03 8.32 1.40
CA GLN A 133 9.50 7.99 0.07
C GLN A 133 8.02 7.57 0.14
N LEU A 134 7.63 6.73 1.11
CA LEU A 134 6.22 6.34 1.28
C LEU A 134 5.31 7.57 1.52
N VAL A 135 5.73 8.44 2.44
CA VAL A 135 4.98 9.65 2.79
C VAL A 135 4.86 10.59 1.59
N GLU A 136 5.97 10.84 0.89
CA GLU A 136 6.02 11.73 -0.26
C GLU A 136 5.17 11.22 -1.44
N ARG A 137 5.16 9.91 -1.70
CA ARG A 137 4.33 9.28 -2.74
C ARG A 137 2.85 9.54 -2.48
N ILE A 138 2.39 9.26 -1.26
CA ILE A 138 0.99 9.46 -0.86
C ILE A 138 0.62 10.95 -0.88
N ALA A 139 1.47 11.82 -0.30
CA ALA A 139 1.24 13.26 -0.29
C ALA A 139 1.18 13.85 -1.70
N THR A 140 1.99 13.36 -2.63
CA THR A 140 2.00 13.82 -4.01
C THR A 140 0.74 13.41 -4.75
N MET A 141 0.27 12.17 -4.58
CA MET A 141 -1.01 11.73 -5.14
C MET A 141 -2.19 12.56 -4.60
N MET A 142 -2.23 12.81 -3.30
CA MET A 142 -3.28 13.63 -2.68
C MET A 142 -3.27 15.07 -3.20
N ARG A 143 -2.09 15.66 -3.41
CA ARG A 143 -1.95 17.00 -4.02
C ARG A 143 -2.42 17.00 -5.47
N VAL A 144 -1.98 16.04 -6.28
CA VAL A 144 -2.38 15.96 -7.70
C VAL A 144 -3.88 15.78 -7.81
N ARG A 145 -4.48 14.87 -7.04
CA ARG A 145 -5.93 14.66 -6.98
C ARG A 145 -6.69 15.97 -6.72
N LYS A 146 -6.23 16.77 -5.76
CA LYS A 146 -6.84 18.07 -5.42
C LYS A 146 -6.75 19.05 -6.58
N VAL A 147 -5.60 19.12 -7.27
CA VAL A 147 -5.37 20.05 -8.38
C VAL A 147 -6.24 19.72 -9.59
N ILE A 148 -6.37 18.43 -9.92
CA ILE A 148 -7.13 17.98 -11.10
C ILE A 148 -8.63 17.85 -10.84
N GLY A 149 -9.13 18.27 -9.67
CA GLY A 149 -10.56 18.23 -9.34
C GLY A 149 -11.11 16.80 -9.26
N MET A 150 -10.26 15.80 -8.98
CA MET A 150 -10.70 14.42 -8.78
C MET A 150 -11.43 14.30 -7.42
N HIS A 151 -12.70 14.68 -7.41
CA HIS A 151 -13.59 14.61 -6.25
C HIS A 151 -14.19 13.22 -6.02
N SER A 152 -13.79 12.21 -6.81
CA SER A 152 -14.35 10.86 -6.74
C SER A 152 -14.12 10.20 -5.39
N GLN A 153 -15.16 9.49 -4.91
CA GLN A 153 -15.09 8.57 -3.77
C GLN A 153 -14.06 7.47 -4.10
N TRP A 154 -13.09 7.29 -3.21
CA TRP A 154 -11.96 6.38 -3.36
C TRP A 154 -12.00 5.35 -2.22
N PRO A 155 -12.00 4.02 -2.46
CA PRO A 155 -12.33 3.28 -3.68
C PRO A 155 -13.74 2.65 -3.63
N LEU A 156 -14.62 3.05 -2.71
CA LEU A 156 -15.98 2.53 -2.65
C LEU A 156 -16.99 3.65 -2.85
N LYS A 157 -17.96 3.40 -3.74
CA LYS A 157 -19.27 4.03 -3.58
C LYS A 157 -19.82 3.55 -2.23
N SER A 158 -20.18 4.50 -1.37
CA SER A 158 -21.17 4.21 -0.33
C SER A 158 -22.42 3.67 -1.03
N ASN A 159 -22.77 2.41 -0.78
CA ASN A 159 -24.08 1.87 -1.14
C ASN A 159 -25.19 2.70 -0.49
#